data_AF-A0A923Q5C1-F1
#
_entry.id   AF-A0A923Q5C1-F1
#
_cell.length_a   1.000
_cell.length_b   1.000
_cell.length_c   1.000
_cell.angle_alpha   90.00
_cell.angle_beta   90.00
_cell.angle_gamma   90.00
#
_symmetry.space_group_name_H-M   'P 1'
#
loop_
_entity.id
_entity.type
_entity.pdbx_description
1 polymer ?
#
loop_
_entity_poly.entity_id
_entity_poly.type
_entity_poly.pdbx_seq_one_letter_code
_entity_poly.pdbx_strand_id
1 'polypeptide(L)' 'MTVTTDQLVCARCTAPYRPRLTDGACPVCDTPAPGVAPRRLRRIDDADDRLLAIVVLATIANVLLLAVLAAAVVNL' A
#
# COMPACT_ATOMS: atom_id res chain seq x y z
N MET A 1 -34.51 17.10 2.76
CA MET A 1 -33.15 16.72 2.32
C MET A 1 -32.32 16.49 3.57
N THR A 2 -32.10 15.22 3.93
CA THR A 2 -31.37 14.84 5.15
C THR A 2 -29.88 14.96 4.88
N VAL A 3 -29.27 16.05 5.35
CA VAL A 3 -27.81 16.15 5.45
C VAL A 3 -27.38 15.10 6.48
N THR A 4 -26.94 13.94 6.00
CA THR A 4 -26.38 12.88 6.84
C THR A 4 -25.15 13.44 7.54
N THR A 5 -25.23 13.58 8.86
CA THR A 5 -24.27 14.19 9.79
C THR A 5 -22.86 13.56 9.81
N ASP A 6 -22.59 12.58 8.95
CA ASP A 6 -21.33 11.81 8.86
C ASP A 6 -20.46 12.15 7.63
N GLN A 7 -20.78 13.22 6.90
CA GLN A 7 -20.00 13.67 5.73
C GLN A 7 -18.97 14.72 6.15
N LEU A 8 -17.70 14.46 5.85
CA LEU A 8 -16.57 15.36 6.08
C LEU A 8 -16.06 15.93 4.76
N VAL A 9 -15.50 17.13 4.81
CA VAL A 9 -14.76 17.74 3.71
C VAL A 9 -13.28 17.50 3.96
N CYS A 10 -12.57 16.97 2.95
CA CYS A 10 -11.13 16.76 3.07
C CYS A 10 -10.41 18.10 3.20
N ALA A 11 -9.57 18.25 4.22
CA ALA A 11 -8.79 19.47 4.45
C ALA A 11 -7.74 19.75 3.36
N ARG A 12 -7.36 18.74 2.56
CA ARG A 12 -6.33 18.85 1.53
C ARG A 12 -6.89 19.10 0.14
N CYS A 13 -7.83 18.26 -0.32
CA CYS A 13 -8.36 18.32 -1.68
C CYS A 13 -9.78 18.90 -1.74
N THR A 14 -10.38 19.28 -0.60
CA THR A 14 -11.75 19.80 -0.48
C THR A 14 -12.85 18.85 -0.96
N ALA A 15 -12.51 17.61 -1.32
CA ALA A 15 -13.49 16.61 -1.74
C ALA A 15 -14.38 16.21 -0.54
N PRO A 16 -15.71 16.14 -0.72
CA PRO A 16 -16.61 15.60 0.29
C PRO A 16 -16.50 14.08 0.33
N TYR A 17 -16.37 13.51 1.53
CA TYR A 17 -16.26 12.07 1.72
C TYR A 17 -16.86 11.63 3.07
N ARG A 18 -17.07 10.33 3.23
CA ARG A 18 -17.58 9.74 4.48
C ARG A 18 -16.51 8.82 5.06
N PRO A 19 -15.82 9.21 6.14
CA PRO A 19 -14.72 8.43 6.70
C PRO A 19 -15.10 6.99 7.06
N ARG A 20 -16.36 6.73 7.45
CA ARG A 20 -16.86 5.39 7.75
C ARG A 20 -16.88 4.45 6.54
N LEU A 21 -16.99 4.97 5.31
CA LEU A 21 -16.99 4.16 4.08
C LEU A 21 -15.60 4.04 3.45
N THR A 22 -14.67 4.94 3.79
CA THR A 22 -13.35 5.07 3.16
C THR A 22 -12.22 4.73 4.14
N ASP A 23 -12.50 3.84 5.09
CA ASP A 23 -11.55 3.37 6.11
C ASP A 23 -10.81 4.50 6.87
N GLY A 24 -11.46 5.66 7.01
CA GLY A 24 -10.89 6.80 7.72
C GLY A 24 -9.91 7.65 6.91
N ALA A 25 -9.79 7.45 5.59
CA ALA A 25 -8.97 8.29 4.71
C ALA A 25 -9.80 8.92 3.59
N CYS A 26 -9.31 10.03 3.02
CA CYS A 26 -9.93 10.64 1.85
C CYS A 26 -9.63 9.79 0.59
N PRO A 27 -10.62 9.38 -0.21
CA PRO A 27 -10.42 8.50 -1.36
C PRO A 27 -9.73 9.17 -2.57
N VAL A 28 -9.50 10.48 -2.51
CA VAL A 28 -8.92 11.26 -3.62
C VAL A 28 -7.42 11.51 -3.42
N CYS A 29 -7.00 11.73 -2.18
CA CYS A 29 -5.63 12.16 -1.86
C CYS A 29 -5.08 11.46 -0.61
N ASP A 30 -5.70 10.36 -0.20
CA ASP A 30 -5.35 9.48 0.91
C ASP A 30 -5.06 10.18 2.25
N THR A 31 -5.57 11.40 2.40
CA THR A 31 -5.34 12.18 3.60
C THR A 31 -6.20 11.64 4.74
N PRO A 32 -5.61 11.30 5.91
CA PRO A 32 -6.34 10.71 7.01
C PRO A 32 -7.38 11.69 7.57
N ALA A 33 -8.54 11.15 7.96
CA ALA A 33 -9.60 11.92 8.58
C ALA A 33 -9.19 12.40 9.99
N PRO A 34 -9.53 13.63 10.38
CA PRO A 34 -9.21 14.16 11.70
C PRO A 34 -9.90 13.32 12.79
N GLY A 35 -9.13 12.89 13.79
CA GLY A 35 -9.63 12.08 14.91
C GLY A 35 -9.66 10.57 14.68
N VAL A 36 -9.34 10.08 13.46
CA VAL A 36 -9.16 8.65 13.21
C VAL A 36 -7.69 8.31 13.41
N ALA A 37 -7.36 7.64 14.53
CA ALA A 37 -6.02 7.11 14.73
C ALA A 37 -5.69 6.13 13.57
N PRO A 38 -4.52 6.21 12.93
CA PRO A 38 -4.14 5.36 11.80
C PRO A 38 -3.89 3.93 12.30
N ARG A 39 -4.95 3.20 12.61
CA ARG A 39 -4.88 1.79 13.02
C ARG A 39 -4.89 0.83 11.83
N ARG A 40 -5.35 1.27 10.65
CA ARG A 40 -5.45 0.41 9.45
C ARG A 40 -4.37 0.64 8.39
N LEU A 41 -3.83 1.85 8.26
CA LEU A 41 -2.74 2.12 7.29
C LEU A 41 -1.55 1.19 7.52
N ARG A 42 -1.17 1.01 8.79
CA ARG A 42 -0.08 0.12 9.21
C ARG A 42 -0.25 -1.33 8.75
N ARG A 43 -1.49 -1.83 8.62
CA ARG A 43 -1.73 -3.24 8.26
C ARG A 43 -1.63 -3.49 6.76
N ILE A 44 -1.88 -2.48 5.92
CA ILE A 44 -1.74 -2.59 4.46
C ILE A 44 -0.27 -2.44 4.08
N ASP A 45 0.43 -1.46 4.66
CA ASP A 45 1.89 -1.32 4.48
C ASP A 45 2.63 -2.60 4.89
N ASP A 46 2.30 -3.20 6.05
CA ASP A 46 2.94 -4.44 6.51
C ASP A 46 2.71 -5.63 5.55
N ALA A 47 1.61 -5.65 4.77
CA ALA A 47 1.31 -6.72 3.83
C ALA A 47 2.03 -6.51 2.49
N ASP A 48 2.03 -5.27 1.99
CA ASP A 48 2.75 -4.90 0.77
C ASP A 48 4.27 -5.00 0.97
N ASP A 49 4.80 -4.61 2.12
CA ASP A 49 6.22 -4.77 2.46
C ASP A 49 6.64 -6.24 2.47
N ARG A 50 5.78 -7.14 2.97
CA ARG A 50 6.05 -8.59 2.94
C ARG A 50 6.02 -9.15 1.52
N LEU A 51 5.07 -8.71 0.69
CA LEU A 51 5.02 -9.10 -0.72
C LEU A 51 6.26 -8.61 -1.46
N LEU A 52 6.67 -7.37 -1.22
CA LEU A 52 7.86 -6.76 -1.81
C LEU A 52 9.12 -7.53 -1.38
N ALA A 53 9.24 -7.89 -0.10
CA ALA A 53 10.33 -8.71 0.40
C ALA A 53 10.41 -10.08 -0.30
N ILE A 54 9.28 -10.76 -0.52
CA ILE A 54 9.22 -12.04 -1.22
C ILE A 54 9.68 -11.89 -2.68
N VAL A 55 9.20 -10.87 -3.37
CA VAL A 55 9.58 -10.58 -4.77
C VAL A 55 11.07 -10.31 -4.89
N VAL A 56 11.63 -9.51 -3.97
CA VAL A 56 13.07 -9.22 -3.93
C VAL A 56 13.88 -10.50 -3.74
N LEU A 57 13.48 -11.34 -2.79
CA LEU A 57 14.19 -12.58 -2.48
C LEU A 57 14.15 -13.58 -3.64
N ALA A 58 12.99 -13.71 -4.30
CA ALA A 58 12.84 -14.52 -5.50
C ALA A 58 13.71 -13.98 -6.66
N THR A 59 13.80 -12.67 -6.82
CA THR A 59 14.62 -12.04 -7.86
C THR A 59 16.10 -12.32 -7.64
N ILE A 60 16.59 -12.16 -6.40
CA ILE A 60 17.97 -12.47 -6.04
C ILE A 60 18.28 -13.95 -6.33
N ALA A 61 17.41 -14.85 -5.89
CA ALA A 61 17.59 -16.28 -6.13
C ALA A 61 17.63 -16.60 -7.64
N ASN A 62 16.76 -15.97 -8.43
CA ASN A 62 16.73 -16.17 -9.87
C ASN A 62 18.02 -15.65 -10.56
N VAL A 63 18.50 -14.47 -10.18
CA VAL A 63 19.75 -13.92 -10.70
C VAL A 63 20.94 -14.80 -10.34
N LEU A 64 21.00 -15.31 -9.10
CA LEU A 64 22.05 -16.24 -8.66
C LEU A 64 22.01 -17.54 -9.47
N LEU A 65 20.82 -18.11 -9.67
CA LEU A 65 20.65 -19.32 -10.47
C LEU A 65 21.10 -19.11 -11.91
N LEU A 66 20.72 -17.99 -12.53
CA LEU A 66 21.15 -17.62 -13.88
C LEU A 66 22.67 -17.45 -13.95
N ALA A 67 23.30 -16.83 -12.95
CA ALA A 67 24.74 -16.68 -12.89
C ALA A 67 25.47 -18.04 -12.79
N VAL A 68 24.94 -18.96 -11.98
CA VAL A 68 25.48 -20.34 -11.87
C VAL A 68 25.34 -21.08 -13.18
N LEU A 69 24.17 -21.00 -13.84
CA LEU A 69 23.95 -21.62 -15.14
C LEU A 69 24.90 -21.05 -16.21
N ALA A 70 25.07 -19.74 -16.25
CA ALA A 70 26.00 -19.10 -17.17
C ALA A 70 27.44 -19.55 -16.93
N ALA A 71 27.88 -19.61 -15.66
CA ALA A 71 29.20 -20.11 -15.31
C ALA A 71 29.38 -21.59 -15.69
N ALA A 72 28.35 -22.42 -15.49
CA ALA A 72 28.40 -23.83 -15.88
C ALA A 72 28.55 -23.99 -17.40
N VAL A 73 27.83 -23.19 -18.20
CA VAL A 73 27.94 -23.21 -19.67
C VAL A 73 29.31 -22.74 -20.14
N VAL A 74 29.88 -21.69 -19.53
CA VAL A 74 31.20 -21.16 -19.92
C VAL A 74 32.34 -22.12 -19.56
N ASN A 75 32.17 -22.91 -18.49
CA ASN A 75 33.16 -23.90 -18.07
C ASN A 75 32.97 -25.29 -18.71
N LEU A 76 32.00 -25.44 -19.63
CA LEU A 76 31.74 -26.65 -20.40
C LEU A 76 32.36 -26.54 -21.79
#